data_AF-A0A0L6TBN0-F1
#
_entry.id   AF-A0A0L6TBN0-F1
#
_cell.length_a   1.000
_cell.length_b   1.000
_cell.length_c   1.000
_cell.angle_alpha   90.00
_cell.angle_beta   90.00
_cell.angle_gamma   90.00
#
_symmetry.space_group_name_H-M   'P 1'
#
loop_
_entity.id
_entity.type
_entity.pdbx_description
1 polymer ?
#
loop_
_entity_poly.entity_id
_entity_poly.type
_entity_poly.pdbx_seq_one_letter_code
_entity_poly.pdbx_strand_id
1 'polypeptide(L)'
;MLRRNMHAPPVALQLGLEDLLGDLRHARNRGDLGRLALLAYCEVRRWARLAGEQQLAEQSAGLITQTPLTSRDEFLTHVDGLIAELEQARARFPGRLAPTAV
;
A
#
# COMPACT_ATOMS: atom_id res chain seq x y z
N MET A 1 24.16 -11.09 -10.78
CA MET A 1 22.76 -10.89 -11.23
C MET A 1 21.83 -11.69 -10.33
N LEU A 2 21.24 -11.09 -9.30
CA LEU A 2 20.32 -11.80 -8.41
C LEU A 2 18.88 -11.64 -8.92
N ARG A 3 18.43 -12.62 -9.71
CA ARG A 3 17.00 -12.87 -9.93
C ARG A 3 16.39 -13.28 -8.58
N ARG A 4 15.83 -12.32 -7.85
CA ARG A 4 14.93 -12.62 -6.73
C ARG A 4 13.56 -12.94 -7.32
N ASN A 5 13.33 -14.21 -7.65
CA ASN A 5 11.98 -14.76 -7.76
C ASN A 5 11.40 -14.80 -6.34
N MET A 6 11.01 -13.65 -5.81
CA MET A 6 10.35 -13.53 -4.52
C MET A 6 8.85 -13.31 -4.77
N HIS A 7 8.21 -14.30 -5.40
CA HIS A 7 6.75 -14.37 -5.33
C HIS A 7 6.42 -14.73 -3.88
N ALA A 8 6.14 -13.71 -3.07
CA ALA A 8 5.61 -13.91 -1.74
C ALA A 8 4.30 -14.71 -1.87
N PRO A 9 4.08 -15.72 -1.01
CA PRO A 9 2.86 -16.51 -1.09
C PRO A 9 1.65 -15.57 -0.92
N PRO A 10 0.52 -15.80 -1.64
CA PRO A 10 -0.63 -14.88 -1.65
C PRO A 10 -1.14 -14.50 -0.26
N VAL A 11 -1.07 -15.41 0.71
CA VAL A 11 -1.43 -15.17 2.11
C VAL A 11 -0.50 -14.17 2.80
N ALA A 12 0.81 -14.23 2.55
CA ALA A 12 1.76 -13.28 3.13
C ALA A 12 1.62 -11.89 2.52
N LEU A 13 1.26 -11.82 1.23
CA LEU A 13 0.92 -10.56 0.57
C LEU A 13 -0.36 -9.95 1.14
N GLN A 14 -1.38 -10.75 1.42
CA GLN A 14 -2.61 -10.26 2.04
C GLN A 14 -2.37 -9.75 3.46
N LEU A 15 -1.67 -10.52 4.31
CA LEU A 15 -1.36 -10.10 5.68
C LEU A 15 -0.53 -8.81 5.68
N GLY A 16 0.50 -8.74 4.81
CA GLY A 16 1.30 -7.52 4.66
C GLY A 16 0.48 -6.32 4.17
N LEU A 17 -0.55 -6.53 3.34
CA LEU A 17 -1.46 -5.47 2.93
C LEU A 17 -2.36 -5.00 4.09
N GLU A 18 -2.85 -5.93 4.90
CA GLU A 18 -3.69 -5.63 6.06
C GLU A 18 -2.91 -4.82 7.12
N ASP A 19 -1.67 -5.22 7.41
CA ASP A 19 -0.77 -4.49 8.30
C ASP A 19 -0.48 -3.08 7.77
N LEU A 20 -0.15 -2.97 6.47
CA LEU A 20 0.12 -1.70 5.82
C LEU A 20 -1.09 -0.75 5.83
N LEU A 21 -2.29 -1.26 5.58
CA LEU A 21 -3.54 -0.50 5.69
C LEU A 21 -3.77 -0.02 7.13
N GLY A 22 -3.48 -0.87 8.12
CA GLY A 22 -3.54 -0.50 9.54
C GLY A 22 -2.59 0.65 9.88
N ASP A 23 -1.34 0.52 9.48
CA ASP A 23 -0.30 1.54 9.68
C ASP A 23 -0.63 2.87 9.01
N LEU A 24 -1.13 2.84 7.77
CA LEU A 24 -1.54 4.04 7.03
C LEU A 24 -2.69 4.75 7.72
N ARG A 25 -3.74 4.02 8.13
CA ARG A 25 -4.90 4.59 8.84
C ARG A 25 -4.49 5.17 10.20
N HIS A 26 -3.63 4.48 10.94
CA HIS A 26 -3.13 4.97 12.22
C HIS A 26 -2.34 6.26 12.06
N ALA A 27 -1.39 6.30 11.12
CA ALA A 27 -0.61 7.49 10.82
C ALA A 27 -1.50 8.65 10.31
N ARG A 28 -2.52 8.33 9.50
CA ARG A 28 -3.53 9.28 8.99
C ARG A 28 -4.33 9.93 10.10
N ASN A 29 -4.83 9.14 11.04
CA ASN A 29 -5.61 9.61 12.20
C ASN A 29 -4.76 10.48 13.13
N ARG A 30 -3.47 10.20 13.24
CA ARG A 30 -2.53 10.99 14.05
C ARG A 30 -1.99 12.23 13.32
N GLY A 31 -2.21 12.34 12.01
CA GLY A 31 -1.64 13.40 11.19
C GLY A 31 -0.12 13.33 11.05
N ASP A 32 0.47 12.14 11.17
CA ASP A 32 1.91 11.91 11.09
C ASP A 32 2.38 11.91 9.62
N LEU A 33 2.66 13.10 9.09
CA LEU A 33 2.98 13.31 7.69
C LEU A 33 4.27 12.60 7.26
N GLY A 34 5.28 12.58 8.14
CA GLY A 34 6.56 11.92 7.86
C GLY A 34 6.39 10.40 7.74
N ARG A 35 5.63 9.79 8.66
CA ARG A 35 5.32 8.36 8.59
C ARG A 35 4.45 8.03 7.37
N LEU A 36 3.45 8.86 7.06
CA LEU A 36 2.63 8.68 5.87
C LEU A 36 3.45 8.72 4.57
N ALA A 37 4.39 9.65 4.45
CA ALA A 37 5.24 9.75 3.27
C ALA A 37 6.15 8.52 3.11
N LEU A 38 6.72 8.03 4.21
CA LEU A 38 7.54 6.82 4.22
C LEU A 38 6.73 5.57 3.86
N LEU A 39 5.55 5.39 4.46
CA LEU A 39 4.67 4.26 4.17
C LEU A 39 4.20 4.29 2.70
N ALA A 40 3.76 5.44 2.21
CA ALA A 40 3.31 5.61 0.84
C ALA A 40 4.44 5.34 -0.18
N TYR A 41 5.65 5.88 0.03
CA TYR A 41 6.71 5.72 -0.96
C TYR A 41 7.44 4.38 -0.88
N CYS A 42 7.77 3.93 0.33
CA CYS A 42 8.62 2.74 0.52
C CYS A 42 7.78 1.47 0.57
N GLU A 43 6.82 1.40 1.49
CA GLU A 43 6.12 0.15 1.81
C GLU A 43 5.02 -0.17 0.80
N VAL A 44 4.19 0.81 0.44
CA VAL A 44 3.14 0.62 -0.59
C VAL A 44 3.76 0.25 -1.93
N ARG A 45 4.80 0.97 -2.36
CA ARG A 45 5.50 0.66 -3.62
C ARG A 45 6.13 -0.73 -3.60
N ARG A 46 6.76 -1.12 -2.48
CA ARG A 46 7.36 -2.45 -2.33
C ARG A 46 6.29 -3.53 -2.38
N TRP A 47 5.20 -3.38 -1.63
CA TRP A 47 4.09 -4.30 -1.62
C TRP A 47 3.48 -4.46 -3.02
N ALA A 48 3.19 -3.33 -3.68
CA ALA A 48 2.59 -3.30 -5.02
C ALA A 48 3.45 -4.04 -6.06
N ARG A 49 4.77 -3.89 -6.01
CA ARG A 49 5.70 -4.65 -6.86
C ARG A 49 5.67 -6.15 -6.59
N LEU A 50 5.59 -6.57 -5.32
CA LEU A 50 5.52 -7.99 -4.97
C LEU A 50 4.15 -8.60 -5.32
N ALA A 51 3.10 -7.79 -5.28
CA ALA A 51 1.73 -8.12 -5.67
C ALA A 51 1.52 -8.13 -7.20
N GLY A 52 2.42 -7.52 -7.99
CA GLY A 52 2.23 -7.34 -9.43
C GLY A 52 1.34 -6.15 -9.81
N GLU A 53 0.95 -5.32 -8.84
CA GLU A 53 0.17 -4.09 -9.00
C GLU A 53 1.08 -2.93 -9.45
N GLN A 54 1.62 -3.03 -10.67
CA GLN A 54 2.62 -2.09 -11.20
C GLN A 54 2.12 -0.64 -11.21
N GLN A 55 0.85 -0.42 -11.57
CA GLN A 55 0.23 0.90 -11.60
C GLN A 55 0.20 1.54 -10.21
N LEU A 56 -0.14 0.77 -9.17
CA LEU A 56 -0.17 1.24 -7.79
C LEU A 56 1.23 1.55 -7.25
N ALA A 57 2.24 0.82 -7.71
CA ALA A 57 3.65 1.13 -7.42
C ALA A 57 4.12 2.45 -8.06
N GLU A 58 3.58 2.81 -9.23
CA GLU A 58 3.91 4.07 -9.91
C GLU A 58 3.16 5.25 -9.29
N GLN A 59 1.86 5.12 -9.03
CA GLN A 59 1.04 6.14 -8.37
C GLN A 59 1.59 6.50 -6.98
N SER A 60 1.93 5.49 -6.17
CA SER A 60 2.53 5.70 -4.85
C SER A 60 3.90 6.38 -4.90
N ALA A 61 4.70 6.07 -5.93
CA ALA A 61 5.96 6.76 -6.16
C ALA A 61 5.74 8.22 -6.60
N GLY A 62 4.76 8.47 -7.45
CA GLY A 62 4.41 9.80 -7.95
C GLY A 62 3.95 10.75 -6.85
N LEU A 63 3.21 10.25 -5.85
CA LEU A 63 2.71 11.03 -4.71
C LEU A 63 3.84 11.77 -3.98
N ILE A 64 5.03 11.16 -3.87
CA ILE A 64 6.19 11.75 -3.18
C ILE A 64 7.20 12.39 -4.15
N THR A 65 7.28 11.92 -5.39
CA THR A 65 8.33 12.35 -6.33
C THR A 65 7.89 13.40 -7.36
N GLN A 66 6.59 13.55 -7.64
CA GLN A 66 6.13 14.28 -8.84
C GLN A 66 5.44 15.63 -8.63
N THR A 67 5.28 16.16 -7.43
CA THR A 67 4.73 17.53 -7.27
C THR A 67 5.12 18.08 -5.91
N PRO A 68 5.46 19.38 -5.76
CA PRO A 68 5.45 20.01 -4.45
C PRO A 68 4.02 19.99 -3.93
N LEU A 69 3.77 19.15 -2.92
CA LEU A 69 2.50 19.15 -2.20
C LEU A 69 2.34 20.53 -1.56
N THR A 70 1.36 21.29 -2.03
CA THR A 70 1.24 22.72 -1.72
C THR A 70 0.64 22.92 -0.33
N SER A 71 0.00 21.88 0.23
CA SER A 71 -0.54 21.88 1.57
C SER A 71 -0.57 20.50 2.21
N ARG A 72 -0.71 20.50 3.55
CA ARG A 72 -0.96 19.29 4.34
C ARG A 72 -2.26 18.60 3.91
N ASP A 73 -3.34 19.33 3.72
CA ASP A 73 -4.65 18.78 3.38
C ASP A 73 -4.67 18.11 2.01
N GLU A 74 -3.96 18.68 1.04
CA GLU A 74 -3.76 18.08 -0.29
C GLU A 74 -3.01 16.74 -0.18
N PHE A 75 -1.92 16.70 0.59
CA PHE A 75 -1.21 15.45 0.86
C PHE A 75 -2.10 14.39 1.52
N LEU A 76 -2.87 14.79 2.52
CA LEU A 76 -3.78 13.89 3.21
C LEU A 76 -4.90 13.36 2.30
N THR A 77 -5.40 14.20 1.38
CA THR A 77 -6.38 13.79 0.36
C THR A 77 -5.80 12.74 -0.58
N HIS A 78 -4.54 12.91 -1.02
CA HIS A 78 -3.86 11.90 -1.83
C HIS A 78 -3.62 10.60 -1.08
N VAL A 79 -3.26 10.68 0.20
CA VAL A 79 -3.13 9.50 1.08
C VAL A 79 -4.49 8.79 1.23
N ASP A 80 -5.58 9.51 1.41
CA ASP A 80 -6.92 8.93 1.51
C ASP A 80 -7.31 8.19 0.22
N GLY A 81 -6.98 8.77 -0.95
CA GLY A 81 -7.11 8.09 -2.24
C GLY A 81 -6.28 6.82 -2.34
N LEU A 82 -5.01 6.86 -1.89
CA LEU A 82 -4.12 5.70 -1.88
C LEU A 82 -4.64 4.57 -0.97
N ILE A 83 -5.17 4.92 0.20
CA ILE A 83 -5.80 3.96 1.12
C ILE A 83 -7.00 3.28 0.44
N ALA A 84 -7.86 4.06 -0.25
CA ALA A 84 -9.00 3.52 -0.98
C ALA A 84 -8.58 2.55 -2.11
N GLU A 85 -7.52 2.88 -2.86
CA GLU A 85 -6.99 1.97 -3.90
C GLU A 85 -6.43 0.67 -3.30
N LEU A 86 -5.71 0.75 -2.18
CA LEU A 86 -5.20 -0.43 -1.46
C LEU A 86 -6.32 -1.32 -0.91
N GLU A 87 -7.42 -0.72 -0.44
CA GLU A 87 -8.60 -1.47 -0.01
C GLU A 87 -9.27 -2.22 -1.16
N GLN A 88 -9.33 -1.61 -2.34
CA GLN A 88 -9.81 -2.29 -3.55
C GLN A 88 -8.87 -3.42 -3.96
N ALA A 89 -7.56 -3.20 -3.91
CA ALA A 89 -6.57 -4.23 -4.17
C ALA A 89 -6.75 -5.41 -3.20
N ARG A 90 -6.99 -5.16 -1.91
CA ARG A 90 -7.29 -6.19 -0.92
C ARG A 90 -8.52 -7.03 -1.30
N ALA A 91 -9.58 -6.39 -1.80
CA ALA A 91 -10.77 -7.11 -2.25
C ALA A 91 -10.52 -7.99 -3.49
N ARG A 92 -9.56 -7.59 -4.35
CA ARG A 92 -9.16 -8.34 -5.54
C ARG A 92 -8.22 -9.50 -5.22
N PHE A 93 -7.44 -9.41 -4.14
CA PHE A 93 -6.53 -10.48 -3.69
C PHE A 93 -7.33 -11.58 -2.94
N PRO A 94 -7.55 -12.76 -3.54
CA PRO A 94 -8.25 -13.85 -2.89
C PRO A 94 -7.22 -14.68 -2.10
N GLY A 95 -6.71 -14.15 -0.99
CA GLY A 95 -6.11 -14.96 0.06
C GLY A 95 -7.15 -15.36 1.11
N ARG A 96 -8.44 -15.41 0.70
CA ARG A 96 -9.54 -15.86 1.54
C ARG A 96 -9.23 -17.30 1.94
N LEU A 97 -8.84 -17.48 3.20
CA LEU A 97 -9.07 -18.71 3.93
C LEU A 97 -10.53 -19.09 3.66
N ALA A 98 -10.78 -19.98 2.70
CA ALA A 98 -12.00 -20.74 2.72
C ALA A 98 -11.93 -21.52 4.03
N PRO A 99 -12.85 -21.33 4.99
CA PRO A 99 -13.01 -22.33 6.02
C PRO A 99 -13.37 -23.61 5.26
N THR A 100 -12.46 -24.58 5.25
CA THR A 100 -12.78 -25.95 4.91
C THR A 100 -13.86 -26.37 5.90
N ALA A 101 -15.11 -26.27 5.46
CA ALA A 101 -16.24 -26.84 6.16
C ALA A 101 -16.00 -28.35 6.20
N VAL A 102 -15.80 -28.86 7.42
CA VAL A 102 -15.79 -30.29 7.76
C VAL A 102 -17.18 -30.87 7.60
#